data_AF-A0A6G0XK79-F1
#
_entry.id   AF-A0A6G0XK79-F1
#
_cell.length_a   1.000
_cell.length_b   1.000
_cell.length_c   1.000
_cell.angle_alpha   90.00
_cell.angle_beta   90.00
_cell.angle_gamma   90.00
#
_symmetry.space_group_name_H-M   'P 1'
#
loop_
_entity.id
_entity.type
_entity.pdbx_description
1 polymer ?
#
loop_
_entity_poly.entity_id
_entity_poly.type
_entity_poly.pdbx_seq_one_letter_code
_entity_poly.pdbx_strand_id
1 'polypeptide(L)'
;MGPRMSEAQRHFRIYRFLKMQYQDMQPIDMDRLFWMAITHQGVVKQQAERINEAMDNLERCKQDLEAAHSKIHEQAQDIVVMADCITDLNDRQQTRVQQTDLEMTQLREQVSTLTSELRVLKTNMTESDMAANRDKRQVSALTAELSVAKSLVAAKEMETSQLHDDLAAVTAELSALKLELLEASNSHKTFDDKTLALQDNKTLVLQDNKTLVLQDDKTLVPQDNSILDPKDDQVPHTSA
;
A
#
# COMPACT_ATOMS: atom_id res chain seq x y z
N MET A 1 -20.20 -6.01 -106.87
CA MET A 1 -21.26 -6.84 -106.25
C MET A 1 -21.89 -7.70 -107.33
N GLY A 2 -21.70 -9.02 -107.32
CA GLY A 2 -22.38 -9.91 -108.27
C GLY A 2 -23.87 -10.09 -107.89
N PRO A 3 -24.78 -10.25 -108.85
CA PRO A 3 -26.21 -10.42 -108.56
C PRO A 3 -26.42 -11.72 -107.77
N ARG A 4 -27.02 -11.61 -106.57
CA ARG A 4 -27.45 -12.77 -105.78
C ARG A 4 -28.53 -13.51 -106.58
N MET A 5 -28.20 -14.67 -107.16
CA MET A 5 -29.19 -15.56 -107.77
C MET A 5 -30.28 -15.92 -106.75
N SER A 6 -31.53 -15.86 -107.19
CA SER A 6 -32.69 -16.21 -106.37
C SER A 6 -32.70 -17.71 -106.05
N GLU A 7 -33.36 -18.10 -104.95
CA GLU A 7 -33.50 -19.50 -104.51
C GLU A 7 -33.99 -20.40 -105.65
N ALA A 8 -35.01 -19.94 -106.36
CA ALA A 8 -35.59 -20.63 -107.51
C ALA A 8 -34.58 -20.86 -108.65
N GLN A 9 -33.71 -19.88 -108.92
CA GLN A 9 -32.67 -20.02 -109.94
C GLN A 9 -31.57 -21.00 -109.53
N ARG A 10 -31.29 -21.14 -108.22
CA ARG A 10 -30.34 -22.15 -107.72
C ARG A 10 -30.92 -23.56 -107.81
N HIS A 11 -32.17 -23.73 -107.39
CA HIS A 11 -32.88 -25.00 -107.49
C HIS A 11 -32.98 -25.47 -108.95
N PHE A 12 -33.27 -24.56 -109.88
CA PHE A 12 -33.29 -24.87 -111.30
C PHE A 12 -31.91 -25.29 -111.84
N ARG A 13 -30.82 -24.66 -111.37
CA ARG A 13 -29.46 -25.09 -111.72
C ARG A 13 -29.11 -26.47 -111.16
N ILE A 14 -29.49 -26.77 -109.92
CA ILE A 14 -29.27 -28.07 -109.28
C ILE A 14 -30.03 -29.16 -110.04
N TYR A 15 -31.32 -28.93 -110.34
CA TYR A 15 -32.14 -29.84 -111.13
C TYR A 15 -31.51 -30.11 -112.51
N ARG A 16 -31.10 -29.04 -113.21
CA ARG A 16 -30.44 -29.15 -114.51
C ARG A 16 -29.11 -29.90 -114.43
N PHE A 17 -28.30 -29.67 -113.39
CA PHE A 17 -27.02 -30.35 -113.19
C PHE A 17 -27.21 -31.84 -112.91
N LEU A 18 -28.09 -32.20 -111.97
CA LEU A 18 -28.43 -33.59 -111.68
C LEU A 18 -28.95 -34.29 -112.95
N LYS A 19 -29.83 -33.63 -113.72
CA LYS A 19 -30.38 -34.16 -114.97
C LYS A 19 -29.31 -34.38 -116.05
N MET A 20 -28.24 -33.60 -116.05
CA MET A 20 -27.10 -33.80 -116.95
C MET A 20 -26.17 -34.92 -116.48
N GLN A 21 -25.97 -35.10 -115.17
CA GLN A 21 -25.10 -36.14 -114.61
C GLN A 21 -25.73 -37.55 -114.66
N TYR A 22 -27.07 -37.62 -114.68
CA TYR A 22 -27.83 -38.87 -114.63
C TYR A 22 -28.84 -38.95 -115.78
N GLN A 23 -28.37 -38.83 -117.03
CA GLN A 23 -29.24 -38.80 -118.23
C GLN A 23 -29.98 -40.12 -118.49
N ASP A 24 -29.44 -41.25 -118.03
CA ASP A 24 -30.00 -42.60 -118.26
C ASP A 24 -30.99 -43.05 -117.16
N MET A 25 -31.21 -42.23 -116.12
CA MET A 25 -32.15 -42.53 -115.04
C MET A 25 -33.59 -42.19 -115.42
N GLN A 26 -34.56 -42.95 -114.89
CA GLN A 26 -35.98 -42.64 -115.12
C GLN A 26 -36.38 -41.30 -114.46
N PRO A 27 -37.33 -40.55 -115.04
CA PRO A 27 -37.75 -39.24 -114.54
C PRO A 27 -38.17 -39.22 -113.05
N ILE A 28 -38.79 -40.31 -112.57
CA ILE A 28 -39.26 -40.44 -111.18
C ILE A 28 -38.09 -40.49 -110.19
N ASP A 29 -36.99 -41.16 -110.55
CA ASP A 29 -35.79 -41.25 -109.70
C ASP A 29 -35.07 -39.90 -109.62
N MET A 30 -35.11 -39.13 -110.71
CA MET A 30 -34.54 -37.78 -110.78
C MET A 30 -35.28 -36.76 -109.90
N ASP A 31 -36.60 -36.77 -109.90
CA ASP A 31 -37.39 -35.87 -109.05
C ASP A 31 -37.20 -36.22 -107.55
N ARG A 32 -37.05 -37.51 -107.23
CA ARG A 32 -36.73 -37.96 -105.86
C ARG A 32 -35.35 -37.49 -105.41
N LEU A 33 -34.33 -37.60 -106.26
CA LEU A 33 -32.98 -37.09 -105.97
C LEU A 33 -32.98 -35.57 -105.79
N PHE A 34 -33.72 -34.85 -106.63
CA PHE A 34 -33.87 -33.40 -106.51
C PHE A 34 -34.50 -33.00 -105.17
N TRP A 35 -35.65 -33.59 -104.79
CA TRP A 35 -36.29 -33.30 -103.50
C TRP A 35 -35.42 -33.69 -102.31
N MET A 36 -34.70 -34.82 -102.39
CA MET A 36 -33.74 -35.24 -101.36
C MET A 36 -32.61 -34.22 -101.22
N ALA A 37 -32.05 -33.71 -102.32
CA ALA A 37 -31.02 -32.67 -102.26
C ALA A 37 -31.52 -31.38 -101.60
N ILE A 38 -32.75 -30.96 -101.91
CA ILE A 38 -33.37 -29.76 -101.31
C ILE A 38 -33.63 -29.96 -99.81
N THR A 39 -34.16 -31.12 -99.39
CA THR A 39 -34.41 -31.38 -97.96
C THR A 39 -33.10 -31.48 -97.17
N HIS A 40 -32.08 -32.16 -97.68
CA HIS A 40 -30.75 -32.20 -97.06
C HIS A 40 -30.13 -30.81 -96.96
N GLN A 41 -30.23 -29.97 -98.01
CA GLN A 41 -29.73 -28.58 -97.96
C GLN A 41 -30.46 -27.76 -96.89
N GLY A 42 -31.78 -27.90 -96.76
CA GLY A 42 -32.57 -27.26 -95.71
C GLY A 42 -32.15 -27.69 -94.30
N VAL A 43 -31.97 -29.01 -94.08
CA VAL A 43 -31.51 -29.57 -92.81
C VAL A 43 -30.10 -29.07 -92.46
N VAL A 44 -29.18 -29.06 -93.42
CA VAL A 44 -27.81 -28.56 -93.21
C VAL A 44 -27.82 -27.08 -92.84
N LYS A 45 -28.65 -26.26 -93.48
CA LYS A 45 -28.77 -24.83 -93.15
C LYS A 45 -29.33 -24.61 -91.74
N GLN A 46 -30.40 -25.33 -91.39
CA GLN A 46 -30.99 -25.27 -90.04
C GLN A 46 -29.99 -25.73 -88.97
N GLN A 47 -29.20 -26.77 -89.27
CA GLN A 47 -28.17 -27.25 -88.36
C GLN A 47 -27.04 -26.24 -88.20
N ALA A 48 -26.63 -25.55 -89.27
CA ALA A 48 -25.65 -24.47 -89.19
C ALA A 48 -26.15 -23.28 -88.35
N GLU A 49 -27.42 -22.89 -88.49
CA GLU A 49 -28.02 -21.83 -87.66
C GLU A 49 -28.04 -22.22 -86.17
N ARG A 50 -28.43 -23.47 -85.86
CA ARG A 50 -28.38 -23.99 -84.48
C ARG A 50 -26.98 -24.03 -83.90
N ILE A 51 -25.97 -24.37 -84.70
CA ILE A 51 -24.56 -24.37 -84.27
C ILE A 51 -24.11 -22.94 -83.97
N ASN A 52 -24.45 -21.97 -84.83
CA ASN A 52 -24.09 -20.57 -84.60
C ASN A 52 -24.75 -20.02 -83.32
N GLU A 53 -26.03 -20.30 -83.09
CA GLU A 53 -26.71 -19.90 -81.87
C GLU A 53 -26.10 -20.55 -80.62
N ALA A 54 -25.74 -21.85 -80.70
CA ALA A 54 -25.04 -22.53 -79.62
C ALA A 54 -23.66 -21.92 -79.34
N MET A 55 -22.92 -21.52 -80.38
CA MET A 55 -21.65 -20.81 -80.24
C MET A 55 -21.82 -19.44 -79.57
N ASP A 56 -22.82 -18.66 -79.96
CA ASP A 56 -23.09 -17.35 -79.35
C ASP A 56 -23.51 -17.48 -77.87
N ASN A 57 -24.27 -18.53 -77.53
CA ASN A 57 -24.62 -18.84 -76.15
C ASN A 57 -23.40 -19.29 -75.34
N LEU A 58 -22.51 -20.08 -75.93
CA LEU A 58 -21.27 -20.51 -75.30
C LEU A 58 -20.35 -19.31 -75.00
N GLU A 59 -20.23 -18.38 -75.95
CA GLU A 59 -19.40 -17.18 -75.77
C GLU A 59 -19.95 -16.27 -74.67
N ARG A 60 -21.29 -16.08 -74.61
CA ARG A 60 -21.92 -15.39 -73.49
C ARG A 60 -21.66 -16.07 -72.15
N CYS A 61 -21.83 -17.39 -72.09
CA CYS A 61 -21.58 -18.18 -70.87
C CYS A 61 -20.13 -18.05 -70.40
N LYS A 62 -19.17 -18.04 -71.34
CA LYS A 62 -17.75 -17.83 -71.04
C LYS A 62 -17.50 -16.44 -70.44
N GLN A 63 -18.08 -15.39 -71.01
CA GLN A 63 -17.95 -14.03 -70.49
C GLN A 63 -18.54 -13.90 -69.08
N ASP A 64 -19.71 -14.50 -68.84
CA ASP A 64 -20.33 -14.52 -67.52
C ASP A 64 -19.46 -15.26 -66.49
N LEU A 65 -18.83 -16.36 -66.90
CA LEU A 65 -17.91 -17.12 -66.04
C LEU A 65 -16.64 -16.32 -65.70
N GLU A 66 -16.05 -15.63 -66.68
CA GLU A 66 -14.89 -14.76 -66.46
C GLU A 66 -15.20 -13.58 -65.53
N ALA A 67 -16.39 -12.98 -65.68
CA ALA A 67 -16.88 -11.93 -64.79
C ALA A 67 -17.11 -12.46 -63.35
N ALA A 68 -17.72 -13.64 -63.22
CA ALA A 68 -17.91 -14.29 -61.92
C ALA A 68 -16.56 -14.63 -61.25
N HIS A 69 -15.61 -15.17 -62.00
CA HIS A 69 -14.26 -15.45 -61.50
C HIS A 69 -13.55 -14.19 -61.01
N SER A 70 -13.65 -13.10 -61.76
CA SER A 70 -13.05 -11.81 -61.37
C SER A 70 -13.64 -11.30 -60.05
N LYS A 71 -14.96 -11.39 -59.88
CA LYS A 71 -15.65 -10.99 -58.65
C LYS A 71 -15.30 -11.88 -57.46
N ILE A 72 -15.23 -13.21 -57.67
CA ILE A 72 -14.80 -14.15 -56.63
C ILE A 72 -13.36 -13.85 -56.20
N HIS A 73 -12.48 -13.52 -57.14
CA HIS A 73 -11.10 -13.17 -56.85
C HIS A 73 -10.99 -11.90 -55.99
N GLU A 74 -11.75 -10.85 -56.33
CA GLU A 74 -11.83 -9.62 -55.53
C GLU A 74 -12.34 -9.91 -54.11
N GLN A 75 -13.44 -10.66 -53.99
CA GLN A 75 -13.96 -11.07 -52.68
C GLN A 75 -12.96 -11.91 -51.87
N ALA A 76 -12.19 -12.78 -52.52
CA ALA A 76 -11.15 -13.55 -51.86
C ALA A 76 -10.02 -12.66 -51.33
N GLN A 77 -9.64 -11.62 -52.07
CA GLN A 77 -8.66 -10.63 -51.60
C GLN A 77 -9.18 -9.85 -50.39
N ASP A 78 -10.43 -9.40 -50.41
CA ASP A 78 -11.07 -8.71 -49.27
C ASP A 78 -11.10 -9.60 -48.02
N ILE A 79 -11.40 -10.90 -48.18
CA ILE A 79 -11.39 -11.86 -47.08
C ILE A 79 -9.98 -12.00 -46.48
N VAL A 80 -8.93 -12.02 -47.29
CA VAL A 80 -7.54 -12.08 -46.80
C VAL A 80 -7.20 -10.84 -45.97
N VAL A 81 -7.53 -9.64 -46.48
CA VAL A 81 -7.30 -8.38 -45.74
C VAL A 81 -8.07 -8.37 -44.41
N MET A 82 -9.30 -8.89 -44.40
CA MET A 82 -10.10 -9.01 -43.18
C MET A 82 -9.47 -10.00 -42.19
N ALA A 83 -8.93 -11.13 -42.68
CA ALA A 83 -8.25 -12.11 -41.84
C ALA A 83 -6.98 -11.52 -41.19
N ASP A 84 -6.21 -10.74 -41.94
CA ASP A 84 -5.04 -10.02 -41.39
C ASP A 84 -5.48 -9.02 -40.32
N CYS A 85 -6.55 -8.25 -40.55
CA CYS A 85 -7.09 -7.32 -39.56
C CYS A 85 -7.58 -8.01 -38.27
N ILE A 86 -8.21 -9.19 -38.40
CA ILE A 86 -8.63 -10.00 -37.25
C ILE A 86 -7.42 -10.47 -36.46
N THR A 87 -6.36 -10.91 -37.15
CA THR A 87 -5.12 -11.36 -36.53
C THR A 87 -4.46 -10.22 -35.74
N ASP A 88 -4.31 -9.04 -36.37
CA ASP A 88 -3.80 -7.82 -35.72
C ASP A 88 -4.64 -7.41 -34.49
N LEU A 89 -5.97 -7.48 -34.60
CA LEU A 89 -6.87 -7.17 -33.48
C LEU A 89 -6.68 -8.16 -32.32
N ASN A 90 -6.54 -9.44 -32.64
CA ASN A 90 -6.34 -10.49 -31.65
C ASN A 90 -4.99 -10.32 -30.92
N ASP A 91 -3.91 -9.99 -31.63
CA ASP A 91 -2.60 -9.72 -31.04
C ASP A 91 -2.62 -8.50 -30.11
N ARG A 92 -3.33 -7.43 -30.50
CA ARG A 92 -3.55 -6.26 -29.64
C ARG A 92 -4.35 -6.60 -28.40
N GLN A 93 -5.39 -7.43 -28.52
CA GLN A 93 -6.18 -7.88 -27.37
C GLN A 93 -5.34 -8.72 -26.43
N GLN A 94 -4.55 -9.65 -26.95
CA GLN A 94 -3.65 -10.50 -26.15
C GLN A 94 -2.62 -9.66 -25.38
N THR A 95 -2.03 -8.66 -26.04
CA THR A 95 -1.07 -7.74 -25.39
C THR A 95 -1.73 -6.94 -24.26
N ARG A 96 -2.96 -6.44 -24.49
CA ARG A 96 -3.72 -5.71 -23.46
C ARG A 96 -4.06 -6.59 -22.26
N VAL A 97 -4.46 -7.85 -22.48
CA VAL A 97 -4.73 -8.81 -21.40
C VAL A 97 -3.47 -9.06 -20.57
N GLN A 98 -2.34 -9.31 -21.23
CA GLN A 98 -1.05 -9.52 -20.54
C GLN A 98 -0.64 -8.30 -19.70
N GLN A 99 -0.84 -7.09 -20.23
CA GLN A 99 -0.57 -5.86 -19.48
C GLN A 99 -1.47 -5.76 -18.24
N THR A 100 -2.78 -6.00 -18.39
CA THR A 100 -3.70 -5.96 -17.25
C THR A 100 -3.40 -7.01 -16.20
N ASP A 101 -2.94 -8.21 -16.60
CA ASP A 101 -2.54 -9.27 -15.67
C ASP A 101 -1.30 -8.88 -14.86
N LEU A 102 -0.34 -8.20 -15.49
CA LEU A 102 0.84 -7.68 -14.82
C LEU A 102 0.47 -6.60 -13.79
N GLU A 103 -0.36 -5.64 -14.19
CA GLU A 103 -0.86 -4.58 -13.31
C GLU A 103 -1.65 -5.16 -12.12
N MET A 104 -2.51 -6.15 -12.37
CA MET A 104 -3.27 -6.84 -11.31
C MET A 104 -2.36 -7.60 -10.34
N THR A 105 -1.27 -8.20 -10.84
CA THR A 105 -0.28 -8.90 -10.02
C THR A 105 0.47 -7.92 -9.12
N GLN A 106 0.90 -6.78 -9.67
CA GLN A 106 1.55 -5.71 -8.91
C GLN A 106 0.63 -5.14 -7.83
N LEU A 107 -0.62 -4.83 -8.17
CA LEU A 107 -1.61 -4.34 -7.21
C LEU A 107 -1.88 -5.36 -6.09
N ARG A 108 -1.97 -6.66 -6.43
CA ARG A 108 -2.13 -7.73 -5.43
C ARG A 108 -0.96 -7.76 -4.45
N GLU A 109 0.26 -7.60 -4.92
CA GLU A 109 1.46 -7.57 -4.08
C GLU A 109 1.49 -6.32 -3.17
N GLN A 110 1.13 -5.15 -3.71
CA GLN A 110 0.98 -3.93 -2.92
C GLN A 110 -0.06 -4.09 -1.81
N VAL A 111 -1.23 -4.65 -2.12
CA VAL A 111 -2.28 -4.92 -1.12
C VAL A 111 -1.78 -5.90 -0.06
N SER A 112 -1.04 -6.94 -0.44
CA SER A 112 -0.42 -7.88 0.52
C SER A 112 0.54 -7.18 1.46
N THR A 113 1.40 -6.31 0.92
CA THR A 113 2.37 -5.51 1.69
C THR A 113 1.66 -4.59 2.68
N LEU A 114 0.71 -3.78 2.21
CA LEU A 114 -0.09 -2.88 3.05
C LEU A 114 -0.87 -3.64 4.13
N THR A 115 -1.39 -4.83 3.81
CA THR A 115 -2.10 -5.68 4.79
C THR A 115 -1.16 -6.15 5.89
N SER A 116 0.10 -6.46 5.56
CA SER A 116 1.11 -6.84 6.55
C SER A 116 1.52 -5.66 7.44
N GLU A 117 1.72 -4.48 6.86
CA GLU A 117 2.04 -3.24 7.59
C GLU A 117 0.91 -2.85 8.54
N LEU A 118 -0.34 -2.91 8.10
CA LEU A 118 -1.52 -2.66 8.96
C LEU A 118 -1.59 -3.63 10.13
N ARG A 119 -1.21 -4.90 9.94
CA ARG A 119 -1.15 -5.88 11.04
C ARG A 119 -0.09 -5.47 12.07
N VAL A 120 1.11 -5.06 11.63
CA VAL A 120 2.20 -4.60 12.51
C VAL A 120 1.82 -3.32 13.25
N LEU A 121 1.26 -2.33 12.55
CA LEU A 121 0.80 -1.10 13.19
C LEU A 121 -0.27 -1.38 14.25
N LYS A 122 -1.17 -2.33 13.98
CA LYS A 122 -2.19 -2.74 14.94
C LYS A 122 -1.60 -3.37 16.19
N THR A 123 -0.59 -4.23 16.07
CA THR A 123 0.09 -4.81 17.26
C THR A 123 0.79 -3.73 18.06
N ASN A 124 1.51 -2.82 17.40
CA ASN A 124 2.21 -1.72 18.07
C ASN A 124 1.24 -0.78 18.81
N MET A 125 0.08 -0.50 18.22
CA MET A 125 -0.97 0.31 18.87
C MET A 125 -1.49 -0.38 20.14
N THR A 126 -1.74 -1.69 20.10
CA THR A 126 -2.18 -2.43 21.30
C THR A 126 -1.10 -2.47 22.39
N GLU A 127 0.17 -2.57 22.03
CA GLU A 127 1.28 -2.51 22.99
C GLU A 127 1.38 -1.12 23.64
N SER A 128 1.23 -0.06 22.83
CA SER A 128 1.18 1.32 23.31
C SER A 128 0.00 1.55 24.26
N ASP A 129 -1.19 1.04 23.95
CA ASP A 129 -2.35 1.11 24.84
C ASP A 129 -2.09 0.38 26.18
N MET A 130 -1.43 -0.77 26.14
CA MET A 130 -1.06 -1.49 27.36
C MET A 130 -0.02 -0.72 28.18
N ALA A 131 0.96 -0.08 27.53
CA ALA A 131 1.95 0.79 28.19
C ALA A 131 1.28 2.01 28.83
N ALA A 132 0.45 2.73 28.08
CA ALA A 132 -0.30 3.89 28.58
C ALA A 132 -1.18 3.54 29.80
N ASN A 133 -1.80 2.35 29.80
CA ASN A 133 -2.56 1.87 30.95
C ASN A 133 -1.68 1.52 32.16
N ARG A 134 -0.46 1.01 31.96
CA ARG A 134 0.50 0.82 33.06
C ARG A 134 0.92 2.16 33.65
N ASP A 135 1.29 3.10 32.81
CA ASP A 135 1.74 4.43 33.24
C ASP A 135 0.62 5.16 33.99
N LYS A 136 -0.63 5.08 33.51
CA LYS A 136 -1.79 5.62 34.21
C LYS A 136 -1.96 5.05 35.62
N ARG A 137 -1.72 3.74 35.81
CA ARG A 137 -1.75 3.10 37.13
C ARG A 137 -0.58 3.56 38.01
N GLN A 138 0.63 3.65 37.46
CA GLN A 138 1.80 4.15 38.19
C GLN A 138 1.60 5.59 38.65
N VAL A 139 1.11 6.48 37.78
CA VAL A 139 0.78 7.86 38.15
C VAL A 139 -0.26 7.90 39.28
N SER A 140 -1.27 7.04 39.22
CA SER A 140 -2.29 6.96 40.27
C SER A 140 -1.70 6.51 41.61
N ALA A 141 -0.78 5.52 41.59
CA ALA A 141 -0.06 5.05 42.76
C ALA A 141 0.85 6.13 43.35
N LEU A 142 1.69 6.77 42.52
CA LEU A 142 2.57 7.87 42.94
C LEU A 142 1.78 9.06 43.48
N THR A 143 0.61 9.35 42.92
CA THR A 143 -0.29 10.40 43.43
C THR A 143 -0.81 10.06 44.84
N ALA A 144 -1.11 8.79 45.11
CA ALA A 144 -1.50 8.32 46.44
C ALA A 144 -0.32 8.34 47.43
N GLU A 145 0.86 7.91 47.00
CA GLU A 145 2.08 8.00 47.83
C GLU A 145 2.42 9.46 48.18
N LEU A 146 2.26 10.39 47.23
CA LEU A 146 2.44 11.81 47.45
C LEU A 146 1.43 12.36 48.47
N SER A 147 0.16 11.92 48.43
CA SER A 147 -0.85 12.40 49.38
C SER A 147 -0.58 11.90 50.80
N VAL A 148 -0.10 10.67 50.94
CA VAL A 148 0.38 10.09 52.21
C VAL A 148 1.62 10.82 52.72
N ALA A 149 2.60 11.08 51.86
CA ALA A 149 3.79 11.82 52.25
C ALA A 149 3.45 13.23 52.73
N LYS A 150 2.52 13.92 52.05
CA LYS A 150 2.03 15.24 52.46
C LYS A 150 1.37 15.21 53.84
N SER A 151 0.54 14.20 54.15
CA SER A 151 -0.09 14.11 55.47
C SER A 151 0.92 13.80 56.58
N LEU A 152 1.92 12.97 56.31
CA LEU A 152 3.02 12.70 57.25
C LEU A 152 3.87 13.95 57.52
N VAL A 153 4.17 14.74 56.49
CA VAL A 153 4.89 16.02 56.65
C VAL A 153 4.07 16.99 57.52
N ALA A 154 2.78 17.17 57.22
CA ALA A 154 1.91 18.01 58.03
C ALA A 154 1.84 17.54 59.51
N ALA A 155 1.79 16.23 59.74
CA ALA A 155 1.84 15.67 61.10
C ALA A 155 3.17 15.97 61.80
N LYS A 156 4.29 15.90 61.09
CA LYS A 156 5.62 16.24 61.64
C LYS A 156 5.78 17.73 61.89
N GLU A 157 5.25 18.60 61.04
CA GLU A 157 5.21 20.05 61.26
C GLU A 157 4.46 20.41 62.56
N MET A 158 3.33 19.74 62.83
CA MET A 158 2.59 19.87 64.08
C MET A 158 3.40 19.41 65.30
N GLU A 159 4.07 18.26 65.21
CA GLU A 159 4.94 17.74 66.28
C GLU A 159 6.11 18.69 66.56
N THR A 160 6.74 19.24 65.52
CA THR A 160 7.81 20.23 65.69
C THR A 160 7.32 21.54 66.30
N SER A 161 6.09 21.96 65.99
CA SER A 161 5.47 23.14 66.60
C SER A 161 5.20 22.91 68.08
N GLN A 162 4.68 21.73 68.44
CA GLN A 162 4.46 21.35 69.83
C GLN A 162 5.77 21.30 70.62
N LEU A 163 6.81 20.67 70.07
CA LEU A 163 8.14 20.63 70.72
C LEU A 163 8.75 22.03 70.86
N HIS A 164 8.48 22.95 69.92
CA HIS A 164 8.91 24.33 70.02
C HIS A 164 8.23 25.06 71.18
N ASP A 165 6.92 24.87 71.35
CA ASP A 165 6.16 25.42 72.46
C ASP A 165 6.62 24.85 73.81
N ASP A 166 6.84 23.53 73.88
CA ASP A 166 7.36 22.85 75.08
C ASP A 166 8.76 23.38 75.46
N LEU A 167 9.66 23.57 74.48
CA LEU A 167 10.98 24.15 74.70
C LEU A 167 10.90 25.60 75.24
N ALA A 168 9.98 26.40 74.70
CA ALA A 168 9.75 27.77 75.16
C ALA A 168 9.26 27.78 76.61
N ALA A 169 8.36 26.86 76.98
CA ALA A 169 7.89 26.69 78.36
C ALA A 169 9.04 26.32 79.31
N VAL A 170 9.84 25.30 78.98
CA VAL A 170 11.01 24.90 79.78
C VAL A 170 12.01 26.06 79.91
N THR A 171 12.21 26.85 78.85
CA THR A 171 13.10 28.02 78.89
C THR A 171 12.57 29.11 79.85
N ALA A 172 11.25 29.31 79.88
CA ALA A 172 10.60 30.21 80.83
C ALA A 172 10.71 29.70 82.27
N GLU A 173 10.49 28.41 82.51
CA GLU A 173 10.67 27.77 83.83
C GLU A 173 12.11 27.88 84.32
N LEU A 174 13.11 27.63 83.47
CA LEU A 174 14.51 27.83 83.79
C LEU A 174 14.83 29.29 84.14
N SER A 175 14.22 30.24 83.42
CA SER A 175 14.39 31.67 83.69
C SER A 175 13.79 32.06 85.04
N ALA A 176 12.61 31.51 85.38
CA ALA A 176 11.97 31.72 86.68
C ALA A 176 12.79 31.11 87.83
N LEU A 177 13.25 29.86 87.69
CA LEU A 177 14.15 29.23 88.67
C LEU A 177 15.46 30.00 88.84
N LYS A 178 16.03 30.53 87.76
CA LYS A 178 17.22 31.38 87.81
C LYS A 178 16.96 32.68 88.58
N LEU A 179 15.76 33.26 88.44
CA LEU A 179 15.35 34.44 89.19
C LEU A 179 15.16 34.12 90.68
N GLU A 180 14.46 33.03 91.02
CA GLU A 180 14.32 32.55 92.40
C GLU A 180 15.68 32.27 93.05
N LEU A 181 16.62 31.67 92.32
CA LEU A 181 17.97 31.43 92.81
C LEU A 181 18.75 32.74 93.06
N LEU A 182 18.57 33.74 92.21
CA LEU A 182 19.14 35.09 92.40
C LEU A 182 18.52 35.77 93.62
N GLU A 183 17.21 35.64 93.84
CA GLU A 183 16.52 36.16 95.02
C GLU A 183 16.95 35.44 96.30
N ALA A 184 17.06 34.11 96.27
CA ALA A 184 17.59 33.32 97.38
C ALA A 184 19.05 33.71 97.70
N SER A 185 19.89 33.89 96.67
CA SER A 185 21.28 34.35 96.82
C SER A 185 21.36 35.77 97.41
N ASN A 186 20.48 36.68 96.97
CA ASN A 186 20.41 38.04 97.51
C ASN A 186 19.86 38.09 98.94
N SER A 187 18.88 37.25 99.28
CA SER A 187 18.39 37.14 100.67
C SER A 187 19.48 36.62 101.60
N HIS A 188 20.31 35.68 101.14
CA HIS A 188 21.49 35.22 101.86
C HIS A 188 22.50 36.36 102.08
N LYS A 189 22.70 37.22 101.08
CA LYS A 189 23.55 38.42 101.18
C LYS A 189 23.01 39.47 102.17
N THR A 190 21.70 39.55 102.38
CA THR A 190 21.09 40.49 103.35
C THR A 190 21.02 39.97 104.79
N PHE A 191 21.23 38.66 105.02
CA PHE A 191 21.33 38.10 106.37
C PHE A 191 22.70 38.33 107.02
N ASP A 192 23.74 38.64 106.24
CA ASP A 192 25.08 38.89 106.77
C ASP A 192 25.32 40.34 107.23
N ASP A 193 24.54 41.34 106.76
CA ASP A 193 24.89 42.76 106.96
C ASP A 193 24.24 43.47 108.17
N LYS A 194 23.42 42.79 109.00
CA LYS A 194 22.78 43.46 110.17
C LYS A 194 22.80 42.77 111.52
N THR A 195 23.41 41.59 111.68
CA THR A 195 23.49 40.97 113.01
C THR A 195 24.76 40.13 113.26
N LEU A 196 25.96 40.58 112.90
CA LEU A 196 27.20 40.01 113.46
C LEU A 196 28.31 41.08 113.57
N ALA A 197 28.10 42.05 114.47
CA ALA A 197 29.21 42.78 115.07
C ALA A 197 29.62 42.07 116.37
N LEU A 198 30.92 41.79 116.49
CA LEU A 198 31.65 41.19 117.62
C LEU A 198 31.65 39.64 117.72
N GLN A 199 32.60 39.00 117.03
CA GLN A 199 33.76 38.48 117.75
C GLN A 199 34.97 38.24 116.82
N ASP A 200 36.12 38.61 117.36
CA ASP A 200 37.41 38.79 116.69
C ASP A 200 38.02 37.56 116.00
N ASN A 201 38.53 37.81 114.80
CA ASN A 201 39.82 37.41 114.26
C ASN A 201 40.53 36.18 114.86
N LYS A 202 40.45 35.06 114.14
CA LYS A 202 41.61 34.21 113.90
C LYS A 202 41.66 33.77 112.44
N THR A 203 42.82 33.98 111.85
CA THR A 203 43.14 33.97 110.43
C THR A 203 42.95 32.62 109.74
N LEU A 204 42.31 32.70 108.58
CA LEU A 204 42.34 31.82 107.40
C LEU A 204 43.67 31.09 107.17
N VAL A 205 43.61 29.77 106.97
CA VAL A 205 44.18 29.06 105.79
C VAL A 205 43.39 27.76 105.58
N LEU A 206 42.61 27.67 104.50
CA LEU A 206 42.34 26.41 103.80
C LEU A 206 42.31 26.71 102.31
N GLN A 207 43.49 26.61 101.73
CA GLN A 207 43.72 26.55 100.30
C GLN A 207 43.35 25.16 99.77
N ASP A 208 42.74 25.18 98.59
CA ASP A 208 42.96 24.29 97.46
C ASP A 208 42.10 23.01 97.27
N ASN A 209 41.39 23.08 96.13
CA ASN A 209 41.17 22.05 95.11
C ASN A 209 39.95 21.12 95.24
N LYS A 210 38.91 21.41 94.44
CA LYS A 210 38.59 20.58 93.26
C LYS A 210 37.56 21.25 92.34
N THR A 211 38.05 21.72 91.21
CA THR A 211 37.29 22.03 90.00
C THR A 211 36.65 20.73 89.48
N LEU A 212 35.32 20.64 89.46
CA LEU A 212 34.62 19.63 88.66
C LEU A 212 34.42 20.21 87.26
N VAL A 213 35.43 20.00 86.42
CA VAL A 213 35.32 20.09 84.97
C VAL A 213 34.53 18.87 84.50
N LEU A 214 33.31 19.07 84.03
CA LEU A 214 32.68 18.10 83.12
C LEU A 214 33.26 18.38 81.74
N GLN A 215 34.31 17.62 81.43
CA GLN A 215 34.92 17.54 80.11
C GLN A 215 34.10 16.51 79.34
N ASP A 216 33.45 16.95 78.26
CA ASP A 216 32.85 16.05 77.29
C ASP A 216 33.95 15.20 76.64
N ASP A 217 33.76 13.89 76.73
CA ASP A 217 34.69 12.90 76.21
C ASP A 217 34.75 12.95 74.69
N LYS A 218 36.00 12.91 74.24
CA LYS A 218 36.40 12.83 72.85
C LYS A 218 35.79 11.61 72.17
N THR A 219 35.22 11.91 71.01
CA THR A 219 35.11 11.07 69.83
C THR A 219 36.22 10.01 69.74
N LEU A 220 35.82 8.74 69.83
CA LEU A 220 36.58 7.61 69.35
C LEU A 220 36.52 7.58 67.81
N VAL A 221 37.67 7.76 67.18
CA VAL A 221 38.01 7.28 65.83
C VAL A 221 39.16 6.30 66.08
N PRO A 222 39.20 5.06 65.55
CA PRO A 222 39.43 4.79 64.12
C PRO A 222 38.82 3.44 63.64
N GLN A 223 38.86 2.93 62.40
CA GLN A 223 39.84 2.83 61.31
C GLN A 223 39.03 2.41 60.05
N ASP A 224 39.20 3.06 58.91
CA ASP A 224 40.15 2.73 57.82
C ASP A 224 39.86 1.45 57.01
N ASN A 225 40.07 1.65 55.70
CA ASN A 225 40.23 0.71 54.58
C ASN A 225 38.98 0.45 53.73
N SER A 226 39.02 0.54 52.39
CA SER A 226 40.07 0.92 51.44
C SER A 226 39.45 0.71 50.03
N ILE A 227 39.71 1.63 49.08
CA ILE A 227 39.93 1.35 47.63
C ILE A 227 38.67 0.87 46.86
N LEU A 228 38.11 1.58 45.86
CA LEU A 228 38.62 1.84 44.50
C LEU A 228 37.78 2.93 43.80
N ASP A 229 38.46 3.91 43.22
CA ASP A 229 38.12 4.57 41.93
C ASP A 229 38.84 3.73 40.82
N PRO A 230 38.69 3.91 39.47
CA PRO A 230 37.90 4.90 38.70
C PRO A 230 37.27 4.37 37.36
N LYS A 231 36.74 5.31 36.55
CA LYS A 231 36.45 5.27 35.08
C LYS A 231 35.09 4.71 34.64
N ASP A 232 34.38 5.18 33.61
CA ASP A 232 34.69 5.97 32.39
C ASP A 232 33.39 6.73 32.01
N ASP A 233 33.43 8.02 31.67
CA ASP A 233 33.54 8.60 30.31
C ASP A 233 32.26 8.56 29.44
N GLN A 234 31.76 9.77 29.18
CA GLN A 234 31.16 10.32 27.95
C GLN A 234 30.23 9.49 27.03
N VAL A 235 29.07 10.08 26.70
CA VAL A 235 28.64 10.29 25.30
C VAL A 235 27.83 11.60 25.17
N PRO A 236 28.09 12.46 24.17
CA PRO A 236 27.36 13.71 23.95
C PRO A 236 26.15 13.57 23.01
N HIS A 237 25.26 14.55 23.07
CA HIS A 237 24.18 14.80 22.11
C HIS A 237 24.68 15.42 20.80
N THR A 238 24.17 14.94 19.66
CA THR A 238 23.86 15.67 18.40
C THR A 238 23.03 14.69 17.54
N SER A 239 21.78 14.94 17.12
CA SER A 239 21.25 15.93 16.16
C SER A 239 21.88 15.85 14.76
N ALA A 240 21.32 15.02 13.88
CA ALA A 240 20.94 15.26 12.47
C ALA A 240 20.58 13.93 11.80
#